data_AF-A0A5C4LSI3-F1
#
_entry.id   AF-A0A5C4LSI3-F1
#
_cell.length_a   1.000
_cell.length_b   1.000
_cell.length_c   1.000
_cell.angle_alpha   90.00
_cell.angle_beta   90.00
_cell.angle_gamma   90.00
#
_symmetry.space_group_name_H-M   'P 1'
#
loop_
_entity.id
_entity.type
_entity.pdbx_description
1 polymer ?
#
loop_
_entity_poly.entity_id
_entity_poly.type
_entity_poly.pdbx_seq_one_letter_code
_entity_poly.pdbx_strand_id
1 'polypeptide(L)' 'MTERYEYKVVELREKLIGDKMSGGRLEKILNNEAAQGWRLKSITKADVKGRIGPGGVEGLLITFERLAT' A
#
# COMPACT_ATOMS: atom_id res chain seq x y z
N MET A 1 -21.53 14.64 15.55
CA MET A 1 -20.07 14.86 15.63
C MET A 1 -19.48 14.41 14.30
N THR A 2 -18.64 15.21 13.66
CA THR A 2 -17.94 14.77 12.45
C THR A 2 -16.80 13.86 12.87
N GLU A 3 -16.87 12.58 12.51
CA GLU A 3 -15.75 11.67 12.72
C GLU A 3 -14.56 12.15 11.88
N ARG A 4 -13.41 12.34 12.54
CA ARG A 4 -12.15 12.68 11.88
C ARG A 4 -11.35 11.40 11.69
N TYR A 5 -10.57 11.35 10.62
CA TYR A 5 -9.81 10.16 10.24
C TYR A 5 -8.35 10.51 10.01
N GLU A 6 -7.46 9.63 10.45
CA GLU A 6 -6.06 9.59 10.03
C GLU A 6 -5.92 8.63 8.85
N TYR A 7 -5.04 8.95 7.91
CA TYR A 7 -4.76 8.12 6.75
C TYR A 7 -3.28 7.76 6.69
N LYS A 8 -3.00 6.50 6.35
CA LYS A 8 -1.65 6.00 6.08
C LYS A 8 -1.62 5.41 4.68
N VAL A 9 -0.61 5.77 3.89
CA VAL A 9 -0.41 5.21 2.54
C VAL A 9 0.89 4.42 2.53
N VAL A 10 0.80 3.15 2.16
CA VAL A 10 1.94 2.26 1.98
C VAL A 10 2.12 1.99 0.50
N GLU A 11 3.35 2.17 0.02
CA GLU A 11 3.71 1.89 -1.36
C GLU A 11 4.37 0.52 -1.47
N LEU A 12 3.85 -0.32 -2.36
CA LEU A 12 4.39 -1.63 -2.65
C LEU A 12 4.96 -1.67 -4.07
N ARG A 13 6.27 -1.91 -4.17
CA ARG A 13 6.99 -2.13 -5.42
C ARG A 13 7.50 -3.56 -5.49
N GLU A 14 7.44 -4.14 -6.68
CA GLU A 14 8.17 -5.36 -7.01
C GLU A 14 9.59 -5.01 -7.45
N LYS A 15 10.60 -5.70 -6.88
CA LYS A 15 12.02 -5.40 -7.15
C LYS A 15 12.55 -6.05 -8.42
N LEU A 16 11.84 -7.06 -8.92
CA LEU A 16 12.20 -7.81 -10.13
C LEU A 16 11.14 -7.52 -11.19
N ILE A 17 11.58 -6.97 -12.32
CA ILE A 17 10.74 -6.77 -13.50
C ILE A 17 10.22 -8.16 -13.91
N GLY A 18 8.92 -8.39 -13.81
CA GLY A 18 8.27 -9.64 -14.22
C GLY A 18 7.91 -10.62 -13.11
N ASP A 19 8.30 -10.37 -11.86
CA ASP A 19 7.81 -11.18 -10.73
C ASP A 19 6.42 -10.69 -10.31
N LYS A 20 5.47 -11.61 -10.21
CA LYS A 20 4.09 -11.29 -9.79
C LYS A 20 4.10 -10.94 -8.31
N MET A 21 3.37 -9.88 -7.94
CA MET A 21 3.17 -9.53 -6.54
C MET A 21 2.70 -10.73 -5.73
N SER A 22 3.48 -11.11 -4.70
CA SER A 22 3.13 -12.28 -3.90
C SER A 22 1.98 -11.95 -2.95
N GLY A 23 0.89 -12.72 -3.04
CA GLY A 23 -0.26 -12.56 -2.16
C GLY A 23 0.12 -12.63 -0.67
N GLY A 24 1.09 -13.48 -0.31
CA GLY A 24 1.59 -13.58 1.06
C GLY A 24 2.29 -12.32 1.58
N ARG A 25 2.99 -11.56 0.70
CA ARG A 25 3.57 -10.26 1.10
C ARG A 25 2.47 -9.24 1.36
N LEU A 26 1.45 -9.18 0.51
CA LEU A 26 0.31 -8.30 0.70
C LEU A 26 -0.43 -8.64 2.00
N GLU A 27 -0.75 -9.93 2.23
CA GLU A 27 -1.41 -10.42 3.43
C GLU A 27 -0.65 -10.01 4.71
N LYS A 28 0.67 -10.22 4.74
CA LYS A 28 1.51 -9.84 5.88
C LYS A 28 1.41 -8.35 6.19
N ILE A 29 1.38 -7.49 5.17
CA ILE A 29 1.28 -6.04 5.35
C ILE A 29 -0.10 -5.66 5.88
N LEU A 30 -1.17 -6.21 5.30
CA LEU A 30 -2.53 -5.96 5.78
C LEU A 30 -2.68 -6.33 7.25
N ASN A 31 -2.18 -7.51 7.64
CA ASN A 31 -2.26 -7.98 9.03
C ASN A 31 -1.39 -7.14 9.99
N ASN A 32 -0.19 -6.73 9.58
CA ASN A 32 0.69 -5.88 10.40
C ASN A 32 0.07 -4.50 10.69
N GLU A 33 -0.59 -3.90 9.70
CA GLU A 33 -1.26 -2.61 9.86
C GLU A 33 -2.55 -2.77 10.68
N ALA A 34 -3.33 -3.84 10.44
CA ALA A 34 -4.50 -4.17 11.24
C ALA A 34 -4.17 -4.32 12.73
N ALA A 35 -3.05 -4.97 13.06
CA ALA A 35 -2.57 -5.12 14.44
C ALA A 35 -2.28 -3.78 15.14
N GLN A 36 -2.07 -2.70 14.38
CA GLN A 36 -1.84 -1.33 14.89
C GLN A 36 -3.13 -0.48 14.92
N GLY A 37 -4.29 -1.09 14.67
CA GLY A 37 -5.59 -0.42 14.67
C GLY A 37 -5.93 0.29 13.36
N TRP A 38 -5.18 0.04 12.28
CA TRP A 38 -5.50 0.56 10.96
C TRP A 38 -6.49 -0.34 10.22
N ARG A 39 -7.43 0.25 9.48
CA ARG A 39 -8.36 -0.47 8.61
C ARG A 39 -8.00 -0.21 7.15
N LEU A 40 -8.05 -1.26 6.32
CA LEU A 40 -7.90 -1.10 4.87
C LEU A 40 -9.02 -0.21 4.31
N LYS A 41 -8.64 0.84 3.58
CA LYS A 41 -9.57 1.72 2.86
C LYS A 41 -9.61 1.42 1.37
N SER A 42 -8.45 1.35 0.72
CA SER A 42 -8.36 1.12 -0.72
C SER A 42 -7.02 0.55 -1.13
N ILE A 43 -7.03 -0.19 -2.24
CA ILE A 43 -5.83 -0.63 -2.97
C ILE A 43 -5.93 -0.07 -4.38
N THR A 44 -4.93 0.69 -4.80
CA THR A 44 -4.89 1.35 -6.11
C THR A 44 -3.64 0.88 -6.86
N LYS A 45 -3.81 0.37 -8.10
CA LYS A 45 -2.68 0.11 -8.99
C LYS A 45 -2.07 1.44 -9.41
N ALA A 46 -0.76 1.58 -9.25
CA ALA A 46 -0.04 2.79 -9.62
C ALA A 46 1.22 2.44 -10.41
N ASP A 47 1.43 3.12 -11.52
CA ASP A 47 2.70 3.12 -12.22
C ASP A 47 3.64 4.06 -11.47
N VAL A 48 4.54 3.48 -10.70
CA VAL A 48 5.49 4.26 -9.93
C VAL A 48 6.69 4.53 -10.81
N LYS A 49 6.91 5.79 -11.18
CA LYS A 49 8.13 6.21 -11.88
C LYS A 49 9.34 5.86 -11.01
N GLY A 50 10.10 4.84 -11.44
CA GLY A 50 11.42 4.56 -10.90
C GLY A 50 12.33 5.76 -11.17
N ARG A 51 12.97 6.31 -10.14
CA ARG A 51 14.08 7.24 -10.36
C ARG A 51 15.19 6.45 -11.05
N ILE A 52 15.55 6.90 -12.26
CA ILE A 52 16.73 6.55 -13.08
C ILE A 52 16.56 5.31 -13.99
N GLY A 53 16.34 5.56 -15.29
CA GLY A 53 16.43 4.58 -16.39
C GLY A 53 15.10 4.11 -17.01
N PRO A 54 15.11 3.56 -18.25
CA PRO A 54 13.91 2.98 -18.86
C PRO A 54 13.47 1.74 -18.08
N GLY A 55 12.28 1.79 -17.49
CA GLY A 55 11.73 0.70 -16.67
C GLY A 55 10.76 1.23 -15.61
N GLY A 56 9.53 1.53 -16.01
CA GLY A 56 8.45 1.75 -15.05
C GLY A 56 8.20 0.46 -14.28
N VAL A 57 8.20 0.52 -12.95
CA VAL A 57 7.86 -0.62 -12.10
C VAL A 57 6.39 -0.50 -11.74
N GLU A 58 5.58 -1.50 -12.09
CA GLU A 58 4.20 -1.57 -11.62
C GLU A 58 4.19 -1.74 -10.10
N GLY A 59 3.35 -0.95 -9.40
CA GLY A 59 3.23 -1.00 -7.95
C GLY A 59 1.78 -0.87 -7.48
N LEU A 60 1.60 -1.03 -6.17
CA LEU A 60 0.34 -0.76 -5.48
C LEU A 60 0.52 0.38 -4.46
N LEU A 61 -0.50 1.22 -4.38
CA LEU A 61 -0.72 2.12 -3.24
C LEU A 61 -1.82 1.51 -2.38
N ILE A 62 -1.51 1.25 -1.11
CA ILE A 62 -2.44 0.72 -0.13
C ILE A 62 -2.75 1.84 0.86
N THR A 63 -4.00 2.26 0.90
CA THR A 63 -4.47 3.29 1.83
C THR A 63 -5.18 2.62 3.00
N PHE A 64 -4.76 3.01 4.19
CA PHE A 64 -5.41 2.64 5.44
C PHE A 64 -6.02 3.88 6.11
N GLU A 65 -7.07 3.68 6.89
CA GLU A 65 -7.71 4.70 7.70
C GLU A 65 -7.92 4.22 9.13
N ARG A 66 -7.92 5.15 10.09
CA ARG A 66 -8.39 4.92 11.46
C ARG A 66 -9.03 6.19 12.01
N LEU A 67 -9.84 6.07 13.06
CA LEU A 67 -10.40 7.22 13.74
C LEU A 67 -9.29 8.08 14.34
N ALA A 68 -9.35 9.40 14.10
CA ALA A 68 -8.47 10.36 14.73
C ALA A 68 -8.98 10.64 16.15
N THR A 69 -8.11 10.43 17.14
CA THR A 69 -8.31 10.84 18.53
C THR A 69 -8.28 12.36 18.69
#